data_AF-A0A158RA52-F1
#
_entry.id   AF-A0A158RA52-F1
#
_cell.length_a   1.000
_cell.length_b   1.000
_cell.length_c   1.000
_cell.angle_alpha   90.00
_cell.angle_beta   90.00
_cell.angle_gamma   90.00
#
_symmetry.space_group_name_H-M   'P 1'
#
loop_
_entity.id
_entity.type
_entity.pdbx_description
1 polymer ?
#
loop_
_entity_poly.entity_id
_entity_poly.type
_entity_poly.pdbx_seq_one_letter_code
_entity_poly.pdbx_strand_id
1 'polypeptide(L)'
;MFLFAFATLLNVLSVNSIPGLSPTNYCDEELIGDCTLADSQGGTLYLFNHFAFNITYTAAEPSKYNLIAVQVTPMSIAHDVTNLKCPTDQPLKLPDELNAPLTVVYTYSVNFAEVRDAPLSSRWSYLISEAPHESIQWVSIINSVLVVFFLTILVAIVLVRTLRRDFLRYDKMESEPNETQEEFGWKLVHGDVFRAPRYPMLFAVLVGSGVQMALMSVITLFFGCFGILSPIHRGAFATCAIAVFVCLGASAGYTSARLYKFFNGLCWKTNILMTGLFCPGLVMSVFLVINFVLICLNSSAAVSFNTILSILSMWLLVSLPLCFIGAFFGFRQQVIRVPTRTNQIPRQVPPQACYTRTLPAMLLTGLLPFGCIFVQLFFIFNSIWGQQLFFMFGFLFLVFVFFLACIIEITILTCYFQLCAEDYRWWWRSFLSGGSTAIYVLGYAVNYYLFKTQYEGFISGFLYLTCTTLVSGLLFIMLGELNHRVSVFTRLPSQPSR
;
A
#
# COMPACT_ATOMS: atom_id res chain seq x y z
N MET A 1 1.05 1.34 -1.01
CA MET A 1 2.15 1.77 -0.13
C MET A 1 2.42 0.80 1.03
N PHE A 2 1.43 0.39 1.83
CA PHE A 2 1.58 -0.80 2.69
C PHE A 2 1.88 -2.07 1.89
N LEU A 3 1.36 -2.14 0.66
CA LEU A 3 1.72 -3.16 -0.34
C LEU A 3 3.20 -3.06 -0.75
N PHE A 4 3.81 -1.87 -0.70
CA PHE A 4 5.24 -1.65 -0.96
C PHE A 4 6.11 -1.91 0.28
N ALA A 5 5.62 -1.59 1.49
CA ALA A 5 6.25 -1.97 2.77
C ALA A 5 6.16 -3.50 3.06
N PHE A 6 5.31 -4.21 2.31
CA PHE A 6 5.20 -5.66 2.33
C PHE A 6 5.86 -6.33 1.11
N ALA A 7 5.85 -5.69 -0.07
CA ALA A 7 6.73 -6.03 -1.22
C ALA A 7 8.21 -6.01 -0.83
N THR A 8 8.51 -5.37 0.29
CA THR A 8 9.82 -5.28 0.86
C THR A 8 10.13 -6.37 1.88
N LEU A 9 9.11 -6.93 2.54
CA LEU A 9 9.20 -8.26 3.16
C LEU A 9 9.39 -9.34 2.07
N LEU A 10 8.75 -9.17 0.92
CA LEU A 10 8.99 -9.97 -0.29
C LEU A 10 10.34 -9.69 -0.97
N ASN A 11 10.94 -8.49 -0.87
CA ASN A 11 12.31 -8.26 -1.35
C ASN A 11 13.36 -8.91 -0.43
N VAL A 12 13.06 -9.09 0.86
CA VAL A 12 13.86 -9.95 1.75
C VAL A 12 13.66 -11.44 1.39
N LEU A 13 12.50 -11.80 0.81
CA LEU A 13 12.25 -13.10 0.18
C LEU A 13 12.71 -13.16 -1.29
N SER A 14 13.16 -12.07 -1.90
CA SER A 14 13.78 -12.05 -3.23
C SER A 14 15.29 -12.15 -3.06
N VAL A 15 15.71 -13.13 -2.26
CA VAL A 15 17.08 -13.62 -2.32
C VAL A 15 17.13 -14.59 -3.52
N ASN A 16 17.87 -14.13 -4.53
CA ASN A 16 18.24 -14.81 -5.77
C ASN A 16 17.22 -14.77 -6.91
N SER A 17 17.06 -13.57 -7.48
CA SER A 17 17.13 -13.47 -8.94
C SER A 17 17.94 -12.23 -9.27
N ILE A 18 19.17 -12.44 -9.75
CA ILE A 18 19.95 -11.44 -10.47
C ILE A 18 19.05 -10.93 -11.61
N PRO A 19 18.51 -9.70 -11.60
CA PRO A 19 17.85 -9.15 -12.78
C PRO A 19 19.00 -8.62 -13.62
N GLY A 20 19.43 -9.48 -14.52
CA GLY A 20 20.56 -9.28 -15.40
C GLY A 20 20.62 -10.39 -16.44
N LEU A 21 20.10 -11.57 -16.12
CA LEU A 21 20.00 -12.71 -17.04
C LEU A 21 18.72 -13.52 -16.76
N SER A 22 17.55 -12.93 -17.02
CA SER A 22 16.33 -13.71 -17.28
C SER A 22 15.66 -13.12 -18.54
N PRO A 23 15.59 -13.87 -19.64
CA PRO A 23 15.04 -13.38 -20.90
C PRO A 23 13.52 -13.47 -20.85
N THR A 24 12.84 -12.54 -20.17
CA THR A 24 11.36 -12.60 -20.17
C THR A 24 10.64 -11.27 -20.36
N ASN A 25 11.30 -10.11 -20.35
CA ASN A 25 10.54 -8.84 -20.34
C ASN A 25 10.96 -7.80 -21.40
N TYR A 26 11.66 -8.20 -22.45
CA TYR A 26 11.89 -7.38 -23.66
C TYR A 26 11.17 -7.98 -24.88
N CYS A 27 9.88 -8.22 -24.74
CA CYS A 27 9.01 -8.60 -25.84
C CYS A 27 7.79 -7.69 -25.77
N ASP A 28 7.86 -6.54 -26.45
CA ASP A 28 6.70 -5.67 -26.66
C ASP A 28 5.66 -6.43 -27.49
N GLU A 29 4.44 -6.54 -26.98
CA GLU A 29 3.28 -7.22 -27.60
C GLU A 29 2.84 -6.62 -28.96
N GLU A 30 3.51 -5.58 -29.47
CA GLU A 30 3.21 -4.99 -30.79
C GLU A 30 4.04 -5.56 -31.95
N LEU A 31 5.06 -6.39 -31.70
CA LEU A 31 5.60 -7.30 -32.71
C LEU A 31 5.29 -8.73 -32.30
N ILE A 32 4.63 -9.46 -33.20
CA ILE A 32 4.26 -10.87 -33.09
C ILE A 32 5.46 -11.69 -32.57
N GLY A 33 5.36 -12.23 -31.35
CA GLY A 33 6.23 -13.31 -30.89
C GLY A 33 6.61 -13.21 -29.42
N ASP A 34 6.26 -14.25 -28.66
CA ASP A 34 6.86 -14.60 -27.37
C ASP A 34 8.39 -14.42 -27.39
N CYS A 35 9.05 -14.27 -26.24
CA CYS A 35 10.50 -14.26 -26.14
C CYS A 35 11.09 -15.62 -26.53
N THR A 36 11.14 -15.86 -27.83
CA THR A 36 11.60 -17.09 -28.44
C THR A 36 13.11 -17.00 -28.60
N LEU A 37 13.81 -18.07 -28.23
CA LEU A 37 15.24 -18.26 -28.54
C LEU A 37 15.51 -18.36 -30.05
N ALA A 38 14.50 -18.11 -30.88
CA ALA A 38 14.56 -18.17 -32.31
C ALA A 38 13.58 -17.17 -32.95
N ASP A 39 13.96 -16.62 -34.10
CA ASP A 39 13.09 -15.80 -34.94
C ASP A 39 12.51 -16.65 -36.08
N SER A 40 11.26 -16.42 -36.47
CA SER A 40 10.60 -17.14 -37.56
C SER A 40 10.32 -16.17 -38.70
N GLN A 41 11.21 -16.14 -39.69
CA GLN A 41 11.00 -15.34 -40.91
C GLN A 41 10.67 -16.27 -42.08
N GLY A 42 9.50 -16.06 -42.68
CA GLY A 42 9.08 -16.75 -43.91
C GLY A 42 8.89 -18.27 -43.78
N GLY A 43 8.58 -18.78 -42.59
CA GLY A 43 8.41 -20.21 -42.33
C GLY A 43 9.70 -20.97 -42.00
N THR A 44 10.85 -20.29 -41.99
CA THR A 44 12.13 -20.85 -41.53
C THR A 44 12.49 -20.33 -40.15
N LEU A 45 12.89 -21.22 -39.24
CA LEU A 45 13.20 -20.90 -37.85
C LEU A 45 14.71 -20.66 -37.68
N TYR A 46 15.08 -19.51 -37.12
CA TYR A 46 16.46 -19.07 -36.92
C TYR A 46 16.80 -19.06 -35.45
N LEU A 47 17.71 -19.92 -35.00
CA LEU A 47 18.09 -19.96 -33.58
C LEU A 47 19.06 -18.84 -33.25
N PHE A 48 18.80 -18.09 -32.17
CA PHE A 48 19.77 -17.16 -31.60
C PHE A 48 20.82 -17.93 -30.82
N ASN A 49 22.04 -17.96 -31.35
CA ASN A 49 23.17 -18.66 -30.76
C ASN A 49 24.39 -17.77 -30.54
N HIS A 50 24.35 -16.51 -30.98
CA HIS A 50 25.37 -15.51 -30.65
C HIS A 50 24.76 -14.35 -29.86
N PHE A 51 25.44 -13.94 -28.79
CA PHE A 51 25.03 -12.77 -27.99
C PHE A 51 26.12 -11.70 -28.02
N ALA A 52 25.83 -10.55 -28.63
CA ALA A 52 26.74 -9.41 -28.62
C ALA A 52 26.41 -8.49 -27.45
N PHE A 53 27.33 -8.42 -26.49
CA PHE A 53 27.26 -7.56 -25.32
C PHE A 53 27.96 -6.24 -25.63
N ASN A 54 27.21 -5.15 -25.66
CA ASN A 54 27.76 -3.80 -25.71
C ASN A 54 27.68 -3.17 -24.31
N ILE A 55 28.82 -3.06 -23.65
CA ILE A 55 28.95 -2.59 -22.27
C ILE A 55 29.45 -1.15 -22.29
N THR A 56 28.58 -0.22 -21.89
CA THR A 56 28.97 1.18 -21.71
C THR A 56 29.42 1.42 -20.27
N TYR A 57 30.59 2.05 -20.10
CA TYR A 57 31.17 2.31 -18.78
C TYR A 57 31.80 3.71 -18.72
N THR A 58 32.00 4.20 -17.50
CA THR A 58 32.69 5.47 -17.23
C THR A 58 33.71 5.30 -16.11
N ALA A 59 34.83 6.01 -16.20
CA ALA A 59 35.88 5.99 -15.19
C ALA A 59 35.48 6.89 -14.01
N ALA A 60 35.41 6.33 -12.79
CA ALA A 60 35.02 7.05 -11.58
C ALA A 60 36.23 7.47 -10.74
N GLU A 61 37.14 6.53 -10.51
CA GLU A 61 38.42 6.71 -9.82
C GLU A 61 39.50 5.98 -10.62
N PRO A 62 40.81 6.28 -10.45
CA PRO A 62 41.85 5.45 -11.03
C PRO A 62 41.63 4.00 -10.59
N SER A 63 41.48 3.08 -11.55
CA SER A 63 41.15 1.65 -11.38
C SER A 63 39.71 1.28 -10.92
N LYS A 64 38.77 2.23 -10.88
CA LYS A 64 37.33 1.92 -10.68
C LYS A 64 36.49 2.43 -11.85
N TYR A 65 35.74 1.51 -12.46
CA TYR A 65 34.84 1.77 -13.57
C TYR A 65 33.40 1.54 -13.14
N ASN A 66 32.53 2.49 -13.44
CA ASN A 66 31.09 2.38 -13.23
C ASN A 66 30.43 1.92 -14.53
N LEU A 67 29.68 0.82 -14.46
CA LEU A 67 28.86 0.33 -15.57
C LEU A 67 27.60 1.18 -15.71
N ILE A 68 27.32 1.67 -16.92
CA ILE A 68 26.17 2.52 -17.24
C ILE A 68 25.04 1.67 -17.84
N ALA A 69 25.32 0.94 -18.92
CA ALA A 69 24.33 0.07 -19.55
C ALA A 69 25.01 -1.17 -20.15
N VAL A 70 24.25 -2.26 -20.19
CA VAL A 70 24.62 -3.48 -20.89
C VAL A 70 23.51 -3.74 -21.90
N GLN A 71 23.80 -3.51 -23.16
CA GLN A 71 22.89 -3.82 -24.25
C GLN A 71 23.30 -5.19 -24.82
N VAL A 72 22.34 -6.10 -24.93
CA VAL A 72 22.57 -7.43 -25.48
C VAL A 72 21.78 -7.53 -26.77
N THR A 73 22.48 -7.68 -27.89
CA THR A 73 21.85 -7.94 -29.18
C THR A 73 21.97 -9.44 -29.51
N PRO A 74 20.86 -10.18 -29.50
CA PRO A 74 20.87 -11.57 -29.94
C PRO A 74 21.04 -11.63 -31.46
N MET A 75 21.87 -12.56 -31.92
CA MET A 75 22.13 -12.81 -33.34
C MET A 75 22.13 -14.31 -33.62
N SER A 76 21.74 -14.67 -34.84
CA SER A 76 21.84 -16.04 -35.35
C SER A 76 23.06 -16.13 -36.25
N ILE A 77 23.98 -17.04 -35.96
CA ILE A 77 25.22 -17.24 -36.72
C ILE A 77 25.48 -18.73 -36.94
N ALA A 78 25.61 -19.14 -38.20
CA ALA A 78 26.05 -20.48 -38.57
C ALA A 78 27.57 -20.60 -38.34
N HIS A 79 27.95 -21.14 -37.18
CA HIS A 79 29.36 -21.36 -36.86
C HIS A 79 29.89 -22.61 -37.55
N ASP A 80 31.06 -22.48 -38.17
CA ASP A 80 31.88 -23.63 -38.54
C ASP A 80 32.65 -24.10 -37.30
N VAL A 81 32.42 -25.36 -36.89
CA VAL A 81 32.99 -25.98 -35.68
C VAL A 81 34.53 -25.94 -35.70
N THR A 82 35.13 -25.87 -36.89
CA THR A 82 36.59 -25.91 -37.07
C THR A 82 37.26 -24.54 -36.97
N ASN A 83 36.52 -23.45 -37.19
CA ASN A 83 37.06 -22.07 -37.19
C ASN A 83 36.06 -21.09 -36.57
N LEU A 84 36.15 -20.89 -35.26
CA LEU A 84 35.31 -19.98 -34.48
C LEU A 84 35.67 -18.50 -34.68
N LYS A 85 35.66 -18.01 -35.93
CA LYS A 85 35.93 -16.59 -36.24
C LYS A 85 34.62 -15.81 -36.28
N CYS A 86 34.53 -14.76 -35.45
CA CYS A 86 33.54 -13.69 -35.60
C CYS A 86 34.12 -12.64 -36.57
N PRO A 87 33.37 -12.11 -37.56
CA PRO A 87 31.95 -12.29 -37.88
C PRO A 87 31.73 -13.16 -39.14
N THR A 88 30.70 -14.01 -39.14
CA THR A 88 30.18 -14.66 -40.35
C THR A 88 28.71 -14.29 -40.46
N ASP A 89 28.28 -13.63 -41.53
CA ASP A 89 26.93 -13.05 -41.66
C ASP A 89 25.84 -14.07 -42.03
N GLN A 90 26.13 -15.37 -41.98
CA GLN A 90 25.17 -16.40 -42.33
C GLN A 90 24.37 -16.81 -41.09
N PRO A 91 23.04 -16.67 -41.10
CA PRO A 91 22.23 -17.05 -39.95
C PRO A 91 22.04 -18.57 -39.86
N LEU A 92 21.99 -19.10 -38.63
CA LEU A 92 21.78 -20.52 -38.36
C LEU A 92 20.30 -20.86 -38.59
N LYS A 93 20.02 -21.49 -39.73
CA LYS A 93 18.70 -22.02 -40.07
C LYS A 93 18.50 -23.40 -39.44
N LEU A 94 17.41 -23.59 -38.73
CA LEU A 94 16.98 -24.91 -38.28
C LEU A 94 16.30 -25.64 -39.45
N PRO A 95 16.65 -26.91 -39.70
CA PRO A 95 15.96 -27.74 -40.67
C PRO A 95 14.56 -28.14 -40.17
N ASP A 96 13.60 -28.27 -41.09
CA ASP A 96 12.19 -28.60 -40.77
C ASP A 96 12.02 -30.02 -40.20
N GLU A 97 12.94 -30.95 -40.50
CA GLU A 97 12.97 -32.31 -39.97
C GLU A 97 14.35 -32.64 -39.37
N LEU A 98 14.38 -33.08 -38.11
CA LEU A 98 15.60 -33.39 -37.37
C LEU A 98 16.02 -34.85 -37.57
N ASN A 99 16.68 -35.15 -38.68
CA ASN A 99 17.12 -36.52 -39.01
C ASN A 99 18.38 -36.98 -38.24
N ALA A 100 19.09 -36.07 -37.56
CA ALA A 100 20.30 -36.32 -36.78
C ALA A 100 20.42 -35.33 -35.60
N PRO A 101 21.19 -35.64 -34.53
CA PRO A 101 21.42 -34.71 -33.43
C PRO A 101 22.13 -33.44 -33.93
N LEU A 102 21.43 -32.29 -33.83
CA LEU A 102 21.97 -30.99 -34.21
C LEU A 102 22.90 -30.47 -33.11
N THR A 103 24.17 -30.22 -33.46
CA THR A 103 25.12 -29.58 -32.54
C THR A 103 25.09 -28.07 -32.78
N VAL A 104 24.64 -27.31 -31.78
CA VAL A 104 24.60 -25.85 -31.82
C VAL A 104 25.76 -25.30 -31.01
N VAL A 105 26.57 -24.44 -31.63
CA VAL A 105 27.63 -23.71 -30.94
C VAL A 105 27.06 -22.38 -30.47
N TYR A 106 27.19 -22.09 -29.17
CA TYR A 106 26.87 -20.81 -28.58
C TYR A 106 28.12 -19.96 -28.43
N THR A 107 28.07 -18.71 -28.88
CA THR A 107 29.18 -17.76 -28.76
C THR A 107 28.71 -16.42 -28.21
N TYR A 108 29.64 -15.63 -27.70
CA TYR A 108 29.36 -14.27 -27.27
C TYR A 108 30.49 -13.34 -27.70
N SER A 109 30.15 -12.09 -27.97
CA SER A 109 31.12 -11.02 -28.19
C SER A 109 30.91 -9.92 -27.15
N VAL A 110 31.99 -9.28 -26.72
CA VAL A 110 31.93 -8.18 -25.74
C VAL A 110 32.62 -6.97 -26.31
N ASN A 111 31.87 -5.89 -26.48
CA ASN A 111 32.38 -4.58 -26.84
C ASN A 111 32.29 -3.66 -25.62
N PHE A 112 33.39 -2.97 -25.32
CA PHE A 112 33.47 -2.02 -24.21
C PHE A 112 33.56 -0.61 -24.76
N ALA A 113 32.57 0.23 -24.46
CA ALA A 113 32.50 1.61 -24.90
C ALA A 113 32.61 2.57 -23.70
N GLU A 114 33.67 3.38 -23.68
CA GLU A 114 33.89 4.36 -22.62
C GLU A 114 33.13 5.66 -22.89
N VAL A 115 32.33 6.11 -21.92
CA VAL A 115 31.67 7.41 -21.94
C VAL A 115 32.36 8.34 -20.95
N ARG A 116 32.93 9.44 -21.46
CA ARG A 116 33.58 10.46 -20.64
C ARG A 116 32.54 11.33 -19.93
N ASP A 117 32.83 11.68 -18.68
CA ASP A 117 32.06 12.63 -17.86
C ASP A 117 30.58 12.28 -17.64
N ALA A 118 30.21 11.00 -17.71
CA ALA A 118 28.87 10.56 -17.41
C ALA A 118 28.66 10.46 -15.88
N PRO A 119 27.67 11.17 -15.30
CA PRO A 119 27.35 11.00 -13.88
C PRO A 119 26.78 9.60 -13.65
N LEU A 120 27.03 9.00 -12.48
CA LEU A 120 26.50 7.67 -12.11
C LEU A 120 24.95 7.60 -12.20
N SER A 121 24.26 8.74 -12.08
CA SER A 121 22.81 8.84 -12.27
C SER A 121 22.35 8.46 -13.69
N SER A 122 23.22 8.61 -14.71
CA SER A 122 22.92 8.28 -16.11
C SER A 122 22.66 6.79 -16.36
N ARG A 123 23.06 5.92 -15.41
CA ARG A 123 22.80 4.47 -15.44
C ARG A 123 21.32 4.14 -15.57
N TRP A 124 20.45 5.02 -15.06
CA TRP A 124 19.00 4.79 -15.07
C TRP A 124 18.31 5.44 -16.26
N SER A 125 19.02 6.27 -17.03
CA SER A 125 18.41 7.03 -18.12
C SER A 125 17.78 6.12 -19.17
N TYR A 126 18.41 4.98 -19.49
CA TYR A 126 17.86 4.03 -20.46
C TYR A 126 16.57 3.34 -19.95
N LEU A 127 16.52 2.98 -18.66
CA LEU A 127 15.34 2.39 -18.01
C LEU A 127 14.19 3.40 -17.88
N ILE A 128 14.52 4.69 -17.75
CA ILE A 128 13.54 5.77 -17.67
C ILE A 128 13.03 6.12 -19.07
N SER A 129 13.91 6.18 -20.08
CA SER A 129 13.54 6.51 -21.46
C SER A 129 12.71 5.42 -22.15
N GLU A 130 12.88 4.16 -21.74
CA GLU A 130 12.10 3.03 -22.25
C GLU A 130 10.78 2.84 -21.50
N ALA A 131 10.49 3.59 -20.44
CA ALA A 131 9.23 3.47 -19.71
C ALA A 131 8.08 4.11 -20.53
N PRO A 132 7.20 3.34 -21.21
CA PRO A 132 6.18 3.88 -22.12
C PRO A 132 5.01 4.57 -21.38
N HIS A 133 5.13 4.74 -20.06
CA HIS A 133 4.02 4.95 -19.15
C HIS A 133 3.96 6.35 -18.53
N GLU A 134 4.87 7.28 -18.86
CA GLU A 134 4.80 8.65 -18.34
C GLU A 134 3.46 9.32 -18.67
N SER A 135 2.94 9.10 -19.88
CA SER A 135 1.62 9.59 -20.31
C SER A 135 0.47 9.02 -19.46
N ILE A 136 0.55 7.75 -19.08
CA ILE A 136 -0.51 7.05 -18.33
C ILE A 136 -0.49 7.46 -16.84
N GLN A 137 0.65 7.88 -16.29
CA GLN A 137 0.72 8.29 -14.88
C GLN A 137 0.07 9.65 -14.62
N TRP A 138 0.12 10.60 -15.56
CA TRP A 138 -0.63 11.85 -15.46
C TRP A 138 -2.15 11.62 -15.45
N VAL A 139 -2.64 10.58 -16.14
CA VAL A 139 -4.06 10.15 -16.09
C VAL A 139 -4.46 9.73 -14.66
N SER A 140 -3.56 9.10 -13.91
CA SER A 140 -3.79 8.74 -12.50
C SER A 140 -4.03 9.97 -11.62
N ILE A 141 -3.25 11.04 -11.82
CA ILE A 141 -3.41 12.30 -11.08
C ILE A 141 -4.73 12.96 -11.46
N ILE A 142 -5.03 13.07 -12.76
CA ILE A 142 -6.27 13.67 -13.24
C ILE A 142 -7.48 12.92 -12.68
N ASN A 143 -7.46 11.58 -12.69
CA ASN A 143 -8.50 10.76 -12.07
C ASN A 143 -8.65 11.06 -10.57
N SER A 144 -7.54 11.09 -9.84
CA SER A 144 -7.56 11.34 -8.39
C SER A 144 -8.12 12.74 -8.06
N VAL A 145 -7.68 13.77 -8.79
CA VAL A 145 -8.15 15.16 -8.65
C VAL A 145 -9.63 15.28 -8.99
N LEU A 146 -10.05 14.65 -10.08
CA LEU A 146 -11.44 14.66 -10.54
C LEU A 146 -12.37 14.02 -9.49
N VAL A 147 -11.98 12.86 -8.93
CA VAL A 147 -12.77 12.17 -7.89
C VAL A 147 -12.89 13.03 -6.63
N VAL A 148 -11.78 13.61 -6.15
CA VAL A 148 -11.79 14.53 -5.00
C VAL A 148 -12.68 15.74 -5.31
N PHE A 149 -12.52 16.37 -6.46
CA PHE A 149 -13.30 17.54 -6.84
C PHE A 149 -14.81 17.27 -6.86
N PHE A 150 -15.25 16.17 -7.50
CA PHE A 150 -16.66 15.81 -7.48
C PHE A 150 -17.18 15.51 -6.08
N LEU A 151 -16.36 14.88 -5.23
CA LEU A 151 -16.71 14.59 -3.86
C LEU A 151 -16.83 15.87 -3.02
N THR A 152 -15.92 16.84 -3.17
CA THR A 152 -16.03 18.15 -2.49
C THR A 152 -17.34 18.86 -2.85
N ILE A 153 -17.72 18.86 -4.13
CA ILE A 153 -18.98 19.45 -4.61
C ILE A 153 -20.16 18.72 -3.99
N LEU A 154 -20.16 17.38 -4.00
CA LEU A 154 -21.23 16.58 -3.40
C LEU A 154 -21.38 16.87 -1.91
N VAL A 155 -20.28 16.86 -1.15
CA VAL A 155 -20.28 17.17 0.28
C VAL A 155 -20.77 18.59 0.54
N ALA A 156 -20.32 19.58 -0.25
CA ALA A 156 -20.77 20.96 -0.14
C ALA A 156 -22.28 21.09 -0.42
N ILE A 157 -22.80 20.47 -1.49
CA ILE A 157 -24.23 20.48 -1.82
C ILE A 157 -25.04 19.84 -0.70
N VAL A 158 -24.62 18.67 -0.21
CA VAL A 158 -25.32 17.97 0.88
C VAL A 158 -25.34 18.86 2.12
N LEU A 159 -24.18 19.35 2.57
CA LEU A 159 -24.07 20.21 3.76
C LEU A 159 -24.89 21.49 3.60
N VAL A 160 -24.81 22.22 2.48
CA VAL A 160 -25.57 23.47 2.28
C VAL A 160 -27.07 23.19 2.23
N ARG A 161 -27.51 22.15 1.50
CA ARG A 161 -28.92 21.79 1.37
C ARG A 161 -29.50 21.38 2.73
N THR A 162 -28.75 20.61 3.50
CA THR A 162 -29.22 20.13 4.79
C THR A 162 -29.11 21.18 5.88
N LEU A 163 -28.05 21.98 5.94
CA LEU A 163 -27.96 23.15 6.82
C LEU A 163 -29.09 24.13 6.55
N ARG A 164 -29.39 24.45 5.28
CA ARG A 164 -30.53 25.32 4.94
C ARG A 164 -31.85 24.72 5.41
N ARG A 165 -32.05 23.41 5.24
CA ARG A 165 -33.24 22.71 5.74
C ARG A 165 -33.34 22.77 7.27
N ASP A 166 -32.22 22.62 7.96
CA ASP A 166 -32.15 22.65 9.42
C ASP A 166 -32.40 24.08 9.95
N PHE A 167 -31.79 25.12 9.35
CA PHE A 167 -32.07 26.53 9.68
C PHE A 167 -33.54 26.91 9.50
N LEU A 168 -34.14 26.57 8.36
CA LEU A 168 -35.56 26.82 8.09
C LEU A 168 -36.49 26.08 9.07
N ARG A 169 -36.02 25.00 9.68
CA ARG A 169 -36.76 24.26 10.71
C ARG A 169 -36.63 24.91 12.09
N TYR A 170 -35.45 25.42 12.43
CA TYR A 170 -35.24 26.17 13.68
C TYR A 170 -36.08 27.45 13.72
N ASP A 171 -36.11 28.20 12.62
CA ASP A 171 -36.89 29.44 12.50
C ASP A 171 -38.39 29.19 12.75
N LYS A 172 -38.92 28.06 12.25
CA LYS A 172 -40.30 27.63 12.51
C LYS A 172 -40.56 27.27 13.97
N MET A 173 -39.63 26.54 14.60
CA MET A 173 -39.75 26.16 16.02
C MET A 173 -39.71 27.37 16.95
N GLU A 174 -39.00 28.45 16.57
CA GLU A 174 -38.98 29.70 17.33
C GLU A 174 -40.30 30.49 17.17
N SER A 175 -40.96 30.38 16.02
CA SER A 175 -42.24 31.04 15.75
C SER A 175 -43.48 30.38 16.38
N GLU A 176 -43.41 29.09 16.77
CA GLU A 176 -44.54 28.33 17.35
C GLU A 176 -44.21 27.77 18.76
N PRO A 177 -44.22 28.62 19.81
CA PRO A 177 -43.73 28.27 21.16
C PRO A 177 -44.66 27.34 21.98
N ASN A 178 -45.85 27.00 21.49
CA ASN A 178 -46.85 26.21 22.23
C ASN A 178 -46.78 24.69 21.95
N GLU A 179 -45.98 24.24 20.98
CA GLU A 179 -45.69 22.81 20.81
C GLU A 179 -44.51 22.42 21.70
N THR A 180 -44.64 21.29 22.41
CA THR A 180 -43.56 20.74 23.24
C THR A 180 -42.26 20.67 22.43
N GLN A 181 -41.21 21.36 22.89
CA GLN A 181 -39.88 21.35 22.30
C GLN A 181 -39.29 19.93 22.30
N GLU A 182 -39.68 19.08 21.35
CA GLU A 182 -38.97 17.85 21.05
C GLU A 182 -37.65 18.26 20.39
N GLU A 183 -36.54 18.16 21.12
CA GLU A 183 -35.22 18.27 20.50
C GLU A 183 -35.13 17.21 19.40
N PHE A 184 -34.68 17.54 18.18
CA PHE A 184 -34.59 16.59 17.06
C PHE A 184 -33.14 16.39 16.60
N GLY A 185 -32.85 15.21 16.03
CA GLY A 185 -31.59 14.92 15.35
C GLY A 185 -30.38 14.86 16.28
N TRP A 186 -29.30 15.56 15.93
CA TRP A 186 -28.01 15.46 16.62
C TRP A 186 -28.04 15.95 18.08
N LYS A 187 -28.97 16.85 18.43
CA LYS A 187 -29.18 17.30 19.81
C LYS A 187 -29.64 16.17 20.73
N LEU A 188 -30.52 15.27 20.26
CA LEU A 188 -30.94 14.11 21.04
C LEU A 188 -29.82 13.11 21.33
N VAL A 189 -28.81 13.07 20.45
CA VAL A 189 -27.71 12.11 20.52
C VAL A 189 -26.59 12.61 21.43
N HIS A 190 -26.51 13.92 21.69
CA HIS A 190 -25.38 14.58 22.36
C HIS A 190 -25.03 13.97 23.74
N GLY A 191 -26.03 13.43 24.45
CA GLY A 191 -25.89 12.77 25.75
C GLY A 191 -25.46 11.30 25.69
N ASP A 192 -25.34 10.69 24.51
CA ASP A 192 -24.93 9.29 24.34
C ASP A 192 -23.74 9.10 23.37
N VAL A 193 -23.33 10.14 22.61
CA VAL A 193 -22.21 10.08 21.63
C VAL A 193 -20.92 9.53 22.24
N PHE A 194 -20.57 9.92 23.46
CA PHE A 194 -19.28 9.61 24.07
C PHE A 194 -19.27 8.31 24.89
N ARG A 195 -20.33 7.49 24.79
CA ARG A 195 -20.40 6.19 25.47
C ARG A 195 -19.31 5.26 24.94
N ALA A 196 -18.67 4.51 25.83
CA ALA A 196 -17.64 3.55 25.44
C ALA A 196 -18.16 2.49 24.44
N PRO A 197 -17.35 2.11 23.44
CA PRO A 197 -17.73 1.09 22.48
C PRO A 197 -17.77 -0.31 23.10
N ARG A 198 -18.45 -1.24 22.42
CA ARG A 198 -18.34 -2.68 22.72
C ARG A 198 -16.89 -3.12 22.50
N TYR A 199 -16.27 -3.83 23.43
CA TYR A 199 -14.84 -4.22 23.37
C TYR A 199 -13.86 -3.02 23.26
N PRO A 200 -13.82 -2.12 24.27
CA PRO A 200 -13.01 -0.91 24.23
C PRO A 200 -11.50 -1.16 24.18
N MET A 201 -11.03 -2.31 24.70
CA MET A 201 -9.61 -2.69 24.65
C MET A 201 -9.15 -2.96 23.21
N LEU A 202 -9.87 -3.82 22.47
CA LEU A 202 -9.53 -4.14 21.08
C LEU A 202 -9.58 -2.87 20.22
N PHE A 203 -10.60 -2.03 20.41
CA PHE A 203 -10.73 -0.77 19.70
C PHE A 203 -9.52 0.15 19.93
N ALA A 204 -9.11 0.34 21.18
CA ALA A 204 -7.97 1.17 21.53
C ALA A 204 -6.65 0.63 20.94
N VAL A 205 -6.45 -0.69 20.97
CA VAL A 205 -5.29 -1.38 20.37
C VAL A 205 -5.23 -1.19 18.85
N LEU A 206 -6.36 -1.37 18.15
CA LEU A 206 -6.44 -1.19 16.70
C LEU A 206 -6.22 0.27 16.28
N VAL A 207 -6.83 1.22 16.99
CA VAL A 207 -6.61 2.65 16.75
C VAL A 207 -5.15 3.01 17.01
N GLY A 208 -4.55 2.55 18.12
CA GLY A 208 -3.13 2.78 18.39
C GLY A 208 -2.20 2.25 17.29
N SER A 209 -2.42 1.01 16.86
CA SER A 209 -1.66 0.39 15.76
C SER A 209 -1.85 1.15 14.44
N GLY A 210 -3.08 1.60 14.15
CA GLY A 210 -3.38 2.40 12.97
C GLY A 210 -2.66 3.76 12.95
N VAL A 211 -2.49 4.41 14.12
CA VAL A 211 -1.75 5.68 14.24
C VAL A 211 -0.30 5.50 13.80
N GLN A 212 0.34 4.47 14.33
CA GLN A 212 1.74 4.15 14.02
C GLN A 212 1.90 3.84 12.53
N MET A 213 0.96 3.10 11.95
CA MET A 213 0.91 2.80 10.52
C MET A 213 0.70 4.06 9.65
N ALA A 214 -0.24 4.93 10.02
CA ALA A 214 -0.51 6.16 9.30
C ALA A 214 0.70 7.10 9.30
N LEU A 215 1.33 7.29 10.47
CA LEU A 215 2.55 8.11 10.60
C LEU A 215 3.73 7.52 9.82
N MET A 216 3.94 6.21 9.90
CA MET A 216 4.97 5.52 9.11
C MET A 216 4.75 5.78 7.61
N SER A 217 3.50 5.73 7.15
CA SER A 217 3.17 5.92 5.73
C SER A 217 3.47 7.33 5.24
N VAL A 218 3.07 8.34 6.02
CA VAL A 218 3.32 9.74 5.68
C VAL A 218 4.84 10.01 5.65
N ILE A 219 5.57 9.57 6.68
CA ILE A 219 7.01 9.83 6.82
C ILE A 219 7.82 9.11 5.73
N THR A 220 7.53 7.84 5.45
CA THR A 220 8.27 7.09 4.42
C THR A 220 7.99 7.64 3.01
N LEU A 221 6.75 8.06 2.70
CA LEU A 221 6.49 8.71 1.40
C LEU A 221 7.12 10.09 1.30
N PHE A 222 7.15 10.84 2.40
CA PHE A 222 7.83 12.13 2.42
C PHE A 222 9.30 11.96 2.05
N PHE A 223 10.03 11.05 2.69
CA PHE A 223 11.43 10.75 2.32
C PHE A 223 11.57 10.17 0.91
N GLY A 224 10.57 9.42 0.43
CA GLY A 224 10.52 8.94 -0.96
C GLY A 224 10.35 10.06 -1.98
N CYS A 225 9.54 11.07 -1.67
CA CYS A 225 9.27 12.21 -2.53
C CYS A 225 10.51 13.12 -2.68
N PHE A 226 11.31 13.29 -1.63
CA PHE A 226 12.57 14.06 -1.70
C PHE A 226 13.72 13.31 -2.40
N GLY A 227 13.49 12.11 -2.91
CA GLY A 227 14.51 11.33 -3.63
C GLY A 227 15.62 10.77 -2.75
N ILE A 228 15.52 10.91 -1.42
CA ILE A 228 16.49 10.35 -0.45
C ILE A 228 16.45 8.81 -0.51
N LEU A 229 15.26 8.25 -0.73
CA LEU A 229 15.06 6.81 -0.97
C LEU A 229 15.14 6.55 -2.47
N SER A 230 16.34 6.68 -3.03
CA SER A 230 16.56 6.40 -4.45
C SER A 230 16.37 4.90 -4.76
N PRO A 231 15.78 4.54 -5.93
CA PRO A 231 15.73 3.16 -6.44
C PRO A 231 17.11 2.48 -6.55
N ILE A 232 18.18 3.27 -6.44
CA ILE A 232 19.59 2.83 -6.44
C ILE A 232 19.86 1.77 -5.38
N HIS A 233 19.24 1.88 -4.21
CA HIS A 233 19.41 0.94 -3.11
C HIS A 233 18.17 0.05 -2.97
N ARG A 234 18.24 -1.16 -3.53
CA ARG A 234 17.17 -2.15 -3.41
C ARG A 234 16.85 -2.40 -1.94
N GLY A 235 15.56 -2.33 -1.59
CA GLY A 235 15.13 -2.48 -0.21
C GLY A 235 15.43 -1.28 0.72
N ALA A 236 15.94 -0.14 0.23
CA ALA A 236 16.08 1.05 1.08
C ALA A 236 14.71 1.56 1.57
N PHE A 237 13.70 1.52 0.70
CA PHE A 237 12.32 1.86 1.08
C PHE A 237 11.78 0.91 2.16
N ALA A 238 12.13 -0.39 2.08
CA ALA A 238 11.79 -1.42 3.07
C ALA A 238 12.28 -1.06 4.45
N THR A 239 13.59 -0.85 4.49
CA THR A 239 14.38 -0.76 5.70
C THR A 239 14.07 0.56 6.38
N CYS A 240 13.86 1.63 5.61
CA CYS A 240 13.32 2.88 6.11
C CYS A 240 11.92 2.72 6.71
N ALA A 241 10.99 2.04 6.02
CA ALA A 241 9.64 1.81 6.55
C ALA A 241 9.67 1.02 7.87
N ILE A 242 10.45 -0.07 7.94
CA ILE A 242 10.62 -0.89 9.15
C ILE A 242 11.28 -0.09 10.28
N ALA A 243 12.32 0.70 9.98
CA ALA A 243 12.98 1.55 10.97
C ALA A 243 12.03 2.62 11.52
N VAL A 244 11.32 3.33 10.65
CA VAL A 244 10.32 4.34 11.03
C VAL A 244 9.19 3.69 11.84
N PHE A 245 8.69 2.52 11.43
CA PHE A 245 7.67 1.78 12.15
C PHE A 245 8.11 1.48 13.59
N VAL A 246 9.32 0.95 13.77
CA VAL A 246 9.84 0.60 15.10
C VAL A 246 10.04 1.84 15.98
N CYS A 247 10.58 2.93 15.41
CA CYS A 247 10.74 4.21 16.11
C CYS A 247 9.40 4.86 16.50
N LEU A 248 8.32 4.57 15.76
CA LEU A 248 6.98 5.10 16.04
C LEU A 248 6.18 4.25 17.03
N GLY A 249 6.77 3.22 17.66
CA GLY A 249 6.07 2.39 18.65
C GLY A 249 5.48 3.20 19.82
N ALA A 250 6.13 4.31 20.21
CA ALA A 250 5.62 5.21 21.24
C ALA A 250 4.29 5.89 20.86
N SER A 251 4.08 6.19 19.58
CA SER A 251 2.85 6.84 19.11
C SER A 251 1.63 5.90 19.22
N ALA A 252 1.81 4.60 18.96
CA ALA A 252 0.78 3.59 19.17
C ALA A 252 0.43 3.44 20.66
N GLY A 253 1.45 3.28 21.51
CA GLY A 253 1.25 3.17 22.96
C GLY A 253 0.54 4.38 23.56
N TYR A 254 0.96 5.59 23.17
CA TYR A 254 0.37 6.84 23.66
C TYR A 254 -1.12 6.96 23.30
N THR A 255 -1.45 6.76 22.02
CA THR A 255 -2.82 6.92 21.53
C THR A 255 -3.77 5.83 22.06
N SER A 256 -3.32 4.57 22.09
CA SER A 256 -4.09 3.48 22.72
C SER A 256 -4.34 3.73 24.21
N ALA A 257 -3.31 4.14 24.97
CA ALA A 257 -3.45 4.43 26.40
C ALA A 257 -4.43 5.58 26.66
N ARG A 258 -4.33 6.67 25.89
CA ARG A 258 -5.24 7.83 25.96
C ARG A 258 -6.70 7.41 25.73
N LEU A 259 -6.94 6.60 24.69
CA LEU A 259 -8.28 6.19 24.31
C LEU A 259 -8.85 5.13 25.27
N TYR A 260 -8.04 4.18 25.73
CA TYR A 260 -8.45 3.19 26.71
C TYR A 260 -8.77 3.82 28.07
N LYS A 261 -7.97 4.82 28.49
CA LYS A 261 -8.25 5.64 29.67
C LYS A 261 -9.55 6.43 29.51
N PHE A 262 -9.82 6.96 28.32
CA PHE A 262 -11.07 7.66 28.01
C PHE A 262 -12.31 6.75 28.18
N PHE A 263 -12.20 5.46 27.87
CA PHE A 263 -13.27 4.49 28.10
C PHE A 263 -13.35 3.94 29.53
N ASN A 264 -12.64 4.53 30.49
CA ASN A 264 -12.54 4.04 31.88
C ASN A 264 -12.00 2.60 32.00
N GLY A 265 -11.09 2.20 31.11
CA GLY A 265 -10.44 0.90 31.15
C GLY A 265 -9.47 0.75 32.32
N LEU A 266 -9.64 -0.30 33.14
CA LEU A 266 -8.82 -0.55 34.33
C LEU A 266 -7.55 -1.37 34.04
N CYS A 267 -7.60 -2.27 33.04
CA CYS A 267 -6.53 -3.22 32.72
C CYS A 267 -5.42 -2.57 31.86
N TRP A 268 -4.78 -1.53 32.38
CA TRP A 268 -3.79 -0.75 31.65
C TRP A 268 -2.60 -1.59 31.16
N LYS A 269 -2.10 -2.53 31.95
CA LYS A 269 -0.99 -3.43 31.57
C LYS A 269 -1.34 -4.26 30.32
N THR A 270 -2.53 -4.85 30.30
CA THR A 270 -3.02 -5.64 29.16
C THR A 270 -3.18 -4.78 27.92
N ASN A 271 -3.66 -3.54 28.06
CA ASN A 271 -3.77 -2.61 26.94
C ASN A 271 -2.41 -2.30 26.30
N ILE A 272 -1.37 -2.06 27.11
CA ILE A 272 -0.02 -1.79 26.61
C ILE A 272 0.54 -3.02 25.89
N LEU A 273 0.45 -4.18 26.53
CA LEU A 273 0.97 -5.42 25.98
C LEU A 273 0.27 -5.79 24.66
N MET A 274 -1.07 -5.70 24.61
CA MET A 274 -1.84 -5.95 23.39
C MET A 274 -1.53 -4.95 22.29
N THR A 275 -1.33 -3.66 22.62
CA THR A 275 -0.95 -2.63 21.64
C THR A 275 0.40 -2.94 21.00
N GLY A 276 1.39 -3.35 21.79
CA GLY A 276 2.72 -3.68 21.29
C GLY A 276 2.83 -5.06 20.60
N LEU A 277 1.93 -6.00 20.91
CA LEU A 277 2.01 -7.37 20.40
C LEU A 277 1.04 -7.71 19.27
N PHE A 278 -0.15 -7.11 19.21
CA PHE A 278 -1.22 -7.57 18.32
C PHE A 278 -0.86 -7.42 16.83
N CYS A 279 -0.57 -6.19 16.38
CA CYS A 279 -0.31 -5.94 14.97
C CYS A 279 1.04 -6.52 14.50
N PRO A 280 2.19 -6.26 15.19
CA PRO A 280 3.45 -6.86 14.80
C PRO A 280 3.47 -8.40 14.94
N GLY A 281 2.80 -8.94 15.95
CA GLY A 281 2.67 -10.39 16.14
C GLY A 281 1.85 -11.06 15.04
N LEU A 282 0.79 -10.41 14.54
CA LEU A 282 0.04 -10.89 13.38
C LEU A 282 0.93 -10.93 12.12
N VAL A 283 1.66 -9.85 11.85
CA VAL A 283 2.59 -9.77 10.71
C VAL A 283 3.67 -10.84 10.82
N MET A 284 4.28 -11.00 12.00
CA MET A 284 5.31 -12.00 12.25
C MET A 284 4.77 -13.43 12.11
N SER A 285 3.55 -13.70 12.57
CA SER A 285 2.93 -15.02 12.44
C SER A 285 2.70 -15.40 10.99
N VAL A 286 2.16 -14.48 10.18
CA VAL A 286 1.95 -14.71 8.73
C VAL A 286 3.29 -14.86 8.01
N PHE A 287 4.28 -14.03 8.36
CA PHE A 287 5.63 -14.14 7.82
C PHE A 287 6.28 -15.50 8.12
N LEU A 288 6.14 -16.00 9.35
CA LEU A 288 6.68 -17.31 9.74
C LEU A 288 5.99 -18.45 8.97
N VAL A 289 4.68 -18.38 8.72
CA VAL A 289 3.96 -19.36 7.89
C VAL A 289 4.49 -19.34 6.45
N ILE A 290 4.60 -18.16 5.84
CA ILE A 290 5.17 -18.00 4.50
C ILE A 290 6.59 -18.56 4.44
N ASN A 291 7.42 -18.20 5.42
CA ASN A 291 8.82 -18.62 5.46
C ASN A 291 8.95 -20.14 5.67
N PHE A 292 8.08 -20.75 6.48
CA PHE A 292 8.03 -22.19 6.66
C PHE A 292 7.73 -22.91 5.34
N VAL A 293 6.74 -22.43 4.57
CA VAL A 293 6.44 -22.98 3.24
C VAL A 293 7.64 -22.87 2.30
N LEU A 294 8.34 -21.74 2.30
CA LEU A 294 9.53 -21.54 1.46
C LEU A 294 10.70 -22.46 1.85
N ILE A 295 10.89 -22.72 3.15
CA ILE A 295 11.87 -23.69 3.65
C ILE A 295 11.50 -25.10 3.18
N CYS A 296 10.23 -25.51 3.29
CA CYS A 296 9.77 -26.82 2.80
C CYS A 296 10.03 -27.03 1.31
N LEU A 297 10.09 -25.96 0.53
CA LEU A 297 10.34 -25.97 -0.91
C LEU A 297 11.82 -25.80 -1.27
N ASN A 298 12.71 -25.72 -0.28
CA ASN A 298 14.13 -25.39 -0.47
C ASN A 298 14.35 -24.16 -1.35
N SER A 299 13.45 -23.18 -1.26
CA SER A 299 13.54 -21.97 -2.08
C SER A 299 14.69 -21.09 -1.58
N SER A 300 15.47 -20.52 -2.49
CA SER A 300 16.47 -19.50 -2.15
C SER A 300 15.85 -18.23 -1.54
N ALA A 301 14.54 -18.06 -1.74
CA ALA A 301 13.73 -17.01 -1.14
C ALA A 301 13.56 -17.16 0.39
N ALA A 302 13.84 -18.33 0.96
CA ALA A 302 13.66 -18.56 2.38
C ALA A 302 14.57 -17.65 3.21
N VAL A 303 13.97 -16.90 4.14
CA VAL A 303 14.69 -16.03 5.06
C VAL A 303 15.46 -16.88 6.07
N SER A 304 16.75 -16.56 6.21
CA SER A 304 17.63 -17.25 7.17
C SER A 304 17.17 -17.05 8.62
N PHE A 305 17.50 -17.98 9.50
CA PHE A 305 17.16 -17.90 10.92
C PHE A 305 17.67 -16.61 11.59
N ASN A 306 18.89 -16.18 11.24
CA ASN A 306 19.51 -14.98 11.81
C ASN A 306 18.72 -13.71 11.51
N THR A 307 18.19 -13.59 10.29
CA THR A 307 17.34 -12.46 9.88
C THR A 307 16.00 -12.46 10.62
N ILE A 308 15.39 -13.63 10.85
CA ILE A 308 14.16 -13.74 11.66
C ILE A 308 14.43 -13.31 13.09
N LEU A 309 15.52 -13.78 13.69
CA LEU A 309 15.92 -13.42 15.05
C LEU A 309 16.22 -11.92 15.17
N SER A 310 16.86 -11.31 14.15
CA SER A 310 17.12 -9.87 14.10
C SER A 310 15.82 -9.05 14.09
N ILE A 311 14.85 -9.42 13.24
CA ILE A 311 13.55 -8.75 13.17
C ILE A 311 12.78 -8.91 14.50
N LEU A 312 12.78 -10.11 15.08
CA LEU A 312 12.15 -10.39 16.38
C LEU A 312 12.80 -9.55 17.50
N SER A 313 14.12 -9.49 17.51
CA SER A 313 14.90 -8.69 18.46
C SER A 313 14.58 -7.20 18.34
N MET A 314 14.55 -6.67 17.13
CA MET A 314 14.21 -5.26 16.88
C MET A 314 12.78 -4.93 17.34
N TRP A 315 11.81 -5.82 17.13
CA TRP A 315 10.45 -5.65 17.63
C TRP A 315 10.38 -5.69 19.17
N LEU A 316 10.94 -6.73 19.80
CA LEU A 316 10.82 -6.94 21.25
C LEU A 316 11.72 -6.02 22.09
N LEU A 317 12.91 -5.66 21.60
CA LEU A 317 13.88 -4.84 22.33
C LEU A 317 13.73 -3.34 22.06
N VAL A 318 13.18 -2.94 20.92
CA VAL A 318 13.06 -1.52 20.55
C VAL A 318 11.60 -1.08 20.52
N SER A 319 10.77 -1.72 19.68
CA SER A 319 9.38 -1.25 19.47
C SER A 319 8.51 -1.47 20.71
N LEU A 320 8.61 -2.63 21.35
CA LEU A 320 7.81 -2.95 22.55
C LEU A 320 8.13 -1.99 23.71
N PRO A 321 9.40 -1.73 24.12
CA PRO A 321 9.69 -0.77 25.18
C PRO A 321 9.27 0.66 24.81
N LEU A 322 9.44 1.08 23.54
CA LEU A 322 8.93 2.38 23.08
C LEU A 322 7.41 2.50 23.25
N CYS A 323 6.66 1.42 22.96
CA CYS A 323 5.22 1.38 23.19
C CYS A 323 4.88 1.54 24.68
N PHE A 324 5.64 0.90 25.58
CA PHE A 324 5.50 1.09 27.03
C PHE A 324 5.76 2.55 27.44
N ILE A 325 6.82 3.18 26.92
CA ILE A 325 7.14 4.59 27.20
C ILE A 325 6.01 5.50 26.72
N GLY A 326 5.53 5.32 25.49
CA GLY A 326 4.41 6.08 24.94
C GLY A 326 3.14 5.94 25.76
N ALA A 327 2.79 4.71 26.14
CA ALA A 327 1.62 4.44 26.96
C ALA A 327 1.74 5.01 28.38
N PHE A 328 2.93 4.97 28.98
CA PHE A 328 3.20 5.58 30.28
C PHE A 328 2.90 7.09 30.27
N PHE A 329 3.37 7.81 29.25
CA PHE A 329 3.01 9.23 29.08
C PHE A 329 1.51 9.41 28.76
N GLY A 330 0.92 8.49 28.01
CA GLY A 330 -0.52 8.50 27.67
C GLY A 330 -1.42 8.36 28.90
N PHE A 331 -1.11 7.44 29.83
CA PHE A 331 -1.88 7.26 31.07
C PHE A 331 -1.65 8.38 32.09
N ARG A 332 -0.50 9.06 32.07
CA ARG A 332 -0.24 10.24 32.92
C ARG A 332 -1.05 11.46 32.51
N GLN A 333 -1.42 11.56 31.24
CA GLN A 333 -2.23 12.69 30.76
C GLN A 333 -3.65 12.69 31.32
N GLN A 334 -4.26 13.87 31.40
CA GLN A 334 -5.65 13.99 31.85
C GLN A 334 -6.59 13.25 30.88
N VAL A 335 -7.68 12.71 31.44
CA VAL A 335 -8.74 12.07 30.64
C VAL A 335 -9.28 13.09 29.64
N ILE A 336 -9.56 12.67 28.41
CA ILE A 336 -10.19 13.53 27.39
C ILE A 336 -11.51 14.04 27.99
N ARG A 337 -11.60 15.35 28.20
CA ARG A 337 -12.84 15.98 28.66
C ARG A 337 -13.77 16.11 27.47
N VAL A 338 -14.98 15.58 27.61
CA VAL A 338 -16.05 15.71 26.62
C VAL A 338 -17.02 16.80 27.06
N PRO A 339 -17.65 17.51 26.11
CA PRO A 339 -18.53 18.64 26.42
C PRO A 339 -19.78 18.23 27.20
N THR A 340 -20.18 16.96 27.09
CA THR A 340 -21.42 16.44 27.64
C THR A 340 -21.15 15.19 28.46
N ARG A 341 -21.79 15.09 29.63
CA ARG A 341 -21.79 13.84 30.39
C ARG A 341 -22.74 12.85 29.72
N THR A 342 -22.37 11.58 29.74
CA THR A 342 -23.21 10.52 29.18
C THR A 342 -24.40 10.24 30.09
N ASN A 343 -25.58 10.07 29.52
CA ASN A 343 -26.78 9.64 30.26
C ASN A 343 -26.60 8.23 30.85
N GLN A 344 -27.22 7.95 31.99
CA GLN A 344 -27.12 6.64 32.65
C GLN A 344 -27.79 5.54 31.81
N ILE A 345 -28.99 5.84 31.30
CA ILE A 345 -29.79 4.92 30.49
C ILE A 345 -29.52 5.21 29.01
N PRO A 346 -29.09 4.22 28.21
CA PRO A 346 -28.90 4.41 26.78
C PRO A 346 -30.24 4.62 26.07
N ARG A 347 -30.32 5.64 25.21
CA ARG A 347 -31.50 5.84 24.36
C ARG A 347 -31.68 4.68 23.36
N GLN A 348 -32.93 4.41 22.99
CA GLN A 348 -33.23 3.48 21.90
C GLN A 348 -32.93 4.12 20.55
N VAL A 349 -32.19 3.41 19.69
CA VAL A 349 -31.86 3.89 18.35
C VAL A 349 -33.02 3.59 17.41
N PRO A 350 -33.52 4.57 16.64
CA PRO A 350 -34.62 4.35 15.70
C PRO A 350 -34.23 3.35 14.59
N PRO A 351 -35.21 2.66 13.98
CA PRO A 351 -34.96 1.72 12.90
C PRO A 351 -34.31 2.43 11.71
N GLN A 352 -33.20 1.86 11.24
CA GLN A 352 -32.37 2.42 10.17
C GLN A 352 -32.84 1.92 8.81
N ALA A 353 -32.86 2.81 7.82
CA ALA A 353 -33.05 2.46 6.41
C ALA A 353 -31.96 1.49 5.94
N CYS A 354 -32.22 0.71 4.89
CA CYS A 354 -31.29 -0.35 4.44
C CYS A 354 -29.87 0.19 4.19
N TYR A 355 -29.73 1.31 3.48
CA TYR A 355 -28.45 1.93 3.16
C TYR A 355 -27.76 2.60 4.35
N THR A 356 -28.48 2.94 5.43
CA THR A 356 -27.90 3.49 6.66
C THR A 356 -27.55 2.42 7.69
N ARG A 357 -27.79 1.13 7.41
CA ARG A 357 -27.28 0.04 8.25
C ARG A 357 -25.76 -0.08 8.12
N THR A 358 -25.12 -0.68 9.14
CA THR A 358 -23.65 -0.73 9.24
C THR A 358 -22.98 -1.39 8.03
N LEU A 359 -23.43 -2.56 7.58
CA LEU A 359 -22.76 -3.27 6.48
C LEU A 359 -22.94 -2.58 5.12
N PRO A 360 -24.17 -2.21 4.68
CA PRO A 360 -24.33 -1.51 3.41
C PRO A 360 -23.65 -0.14 3.39
N ALA A 361 -23.73 0.61 4.50
CA ALA A 361 -23.02 1.88 4.62
C ALA A 361 -21.51 1.69 4.55
N MET A 362 -20.96 0.68 5.24
CA MET A 362 -19.54 0.35 5.22
C MET A 362 -19.05 0.10 3.78
N LEU A 363 -19.73 -0.76 3.03
CA LEU A 363 -19.33 -1.06 1.65
C LEU A 363 -19.42 0.18 0.76
N LEU A 364 -20.54 0.92 0.80
CA LEU A 364 -20.72 2.13 -0.01
C LEU A 364 -19.63 3.18 0.24
N THR A 365 -19.19 3.32 1.50
CA THR A 365 -18.16 4.31 1.87
C THR A 365 -16.76 3.96 1.38
N GLY A 366 -16.47 2.66 1.21
CA GLY A 366 -15.16 2.19 0.77
C GLY A 366 -14.93 2.28 -0.74
N LEU A 367 -16.02 2.35 -1.52
CA LEU A 367 -15.98 2.35 -2.99
C LEU A 367 -15.37 3.64 -3.56
N LEU A 368 -15.72 4.79 -3.00
CA LEU A 368 -15.25 6.09 -3.51
C LEU A 368 -13.75 6.32 -3.29
N PRO A 369 -13.14 6.05 -2.11
CA PRO A 369 -11.70 6.14 -1.95
C PRO A 369 -10.96 5.10 -2.79
N PHE A 370 -11.57 3.94 -3.03
CA PHE A 370 -11.03 2.95 -3.96
C PHE A 370 -10.96 3.50 -5.39
N GLY A 371 -12.02 4.17 -5.88
CA GLY A 371 -12.02 4.83 -7.19
C GLY A 371 -10.94 5.91 -7.34
N CYS A 372 -10.64 6.65 -6.26
CA CYS A 372 -9.54 7.62 -6.25
C CYS A 372 -8.18 6.96 -6.51
N ILE A 373 -7.90 5.82 -5.87
CA ILE A 373 -6.59 5.16 -5.96
C ILE A 373 -6.50 4.09 -7.04
N PHE A 374 -7.60 3.73 -7.71
CA PHE A 374 -7.70 2.57 -8.59
C PHE A 374 -6.61 2.55 -9.68
N VAL A 375 -6.42 3.67 -10.39
CA VAL A 375 -5.41 3.80 -11.44
C VAL A 375 -4.00 3.65 -10.86
N GLN A 376 -3.72 4.28 -9.71
CA GLN A 376 -2.43 4.16 -9.04
C GLN A 376 -2.16 2.74 -8.55
N LEU A 377 -3.21 2.04 -8.13
CA LEU A 377 -3.14 0.69 -7.62
C LEU A 377 -2.71 -0.29 -8.72
N PHE A 378 -3.13 -0.09 -9.97
CA PHE A 378 -2.63 -0.85 -11.12
C PHE A 378 -1.11 -0.74 -11.26
N PHE A 379 -0.56 0.47 -11.24
CA PHE A 379 0.90 0.67 -11.32
C PHE A 379 1.63 0.05 -10.13
N ILE A 380 1.04 0.14 -8.93
CA ILE A 380 1.61 -0.48 -7.73
C ILE A 380 1.65 -2.01 -7.88
N PHE A 381 0.57 -2.62 -8.38
CA PHE A 381 0.51 -4.08 -8.56
C PHE A 381 1.47 -4.56 -9.65
N ASN A 382 1.55 -3.86 -10.78
CA ASN A 382 2.53 -4.17 -11.83
C ASN A 382 3.97 -4.04 -11.35
N SER A 383 4.24 -3.17 -10.39
CA SER A 383 5.61 -3.02 -9.86
C SER A 383 5.98 -4.04 -8.78
N ILE A 384 5.00 -4.48 -7.97
CA ILE A 384 5.25 -5.43 -6.89
C ILE A 384 5.25 -6.86 -7.40
N TRP A 385 4.28 -7.18 -8.26
CA TRP A 385 4.01 -8.54 -8.74
C TRP A 385 4.47 -8.75 -10.18
N GLY A 386 4.54 -7.68 -10.97
CA GLY A 386 5.21 -7.69 -12.27
C GLY A 386 6.68 -7.33 -12.16
N GLN A 387 7.39 -7.38 -13.29
CA GLN A 387 8.83 -7.12 -13.35
C GLN A 387 9.17 -5.64 -13.66
N GLN A 388 8.21 -4.71 -13.52
CA GLN A 388 8.39 -3.30 -13.87
C GLN A 388 8.86 -2.46 -12.67
N LEU A 389 9.90 -1.64 -12.87
CA LEU A 389 10.40 -0.74 -11.83
C LEU A 389 9.52 0.52 -11.72
N PHE A 390 9.08 0.85 -10.51
CA PHE A 390 8.33 2.08 -10.23
C PHE A 390 9.27 3.22 -9.81
N PHE A 391 9.52 4.17 -10.72
CA PHE A 391 10.45 5.28 -10.51
C PHE A 391 9.81 6.56 -9.94
N MET A 392 8.48 6.64 -9.94
CA MET A 392 7.72 7.89 -9.81
C MET A 392 7.17 8.11 -8.38
N PHE A 393 8.06 8.06 -7.36
CA PHE A 393 7.66 8.16 -5.95
C PHE A 393 7.02 9.51 -5.56
N GLY A 394 7.40 10.61 -6.20
CA GLY A 394 6.78 11.92 -5.98
C GLY A 394 5.30 11.93 -6.36
N PHE A 395 4.95 11.29 -7.48
CA PHE A 395 3.56 11.14 -7.93
C PHE A 395 2.74 10.28 -6.96
N LEU A 396 3.33 9.22 -6.43
CA LEU A 396 2.70 8.38 -5.41
C LEU A 396 2.35 9.17 -4.14
N PHE A 397 3.21 10.10 -3.72
CA PHE A 397 2.92 10.96 -2.57
C PHE A 397 1.75 11.92 -2.84
N LEU A 398 1.68 12.54 -4.02
CA LEU A 398 0.56 13.42 -4.38
C LEU A 398 -0.77 12.67 -4.42
N VAL A 399 -0.83 11.51 -5.08
CA VAL A 399 -2.04 10.66 -5.10
C VAL A 399 -2.42 10.23 -3.69
N PHE A 400 -1.45 9.95 -2.82
CA PHE A 400 -1.71 9.63 -1.43
C PHE A 400 -2.34 10.81 -0.66
N VAL A 401 -1.91 12.05 -0.91
CA VAL A 401 -2.55 13.25 -0.32
C VAL A 401 -3.99 13.39 -0.79
N PHE A 402 -4.28 13.22 -2.08
CA PHE A 402 -5.66 13.24 -2.61
C PHE A 402 -6.52 12.13 -2.01
N PHE A 403 -5.95 10.94 -1.84
CA PHE A 403 -6.62 9.83 -1.19
C PHE A 403 -6.98 10.13 0.29
N LEU A 404 -6.08 10.77 1.05
CA LEU A 404 -6.38 11.22 2.40
C LEU A 404 -7.51 12.26 2.42
N ALA A 405 -7.51 13.19 1.46
CA ALA A 405 -8.60 14.16 1.31
C ALA A 405 -9.95 13.49 1.03
N CYS A 406 -10.00 12.50 0.12
CA CYS A 406 -11.20 11.70 -0.12
C CYS A 406 -11.73 11.04 1.15
N ILE A 407 -10.85 10.45 1.97
CA ILE A 407 -11.27 9.79 3.21
C ILE A 407 -11.85 10.81 4.19
N ILE A 408 -11.24 11.99 4.32
CA ILE A 408 -11.74 13.08 5.18
C ILE A 408 -13.16 13.48 4.74
N GLU A 409 -13.37 13.73 3.45
CA GLU A 409 -14.66 14.15 2.89
C GLU A 409 -15.76 13.11 3.10
N ILE A 410 -15.49 11.83 2.81
CA ILE A 410 -16.47 10.75 3.07
C ILE A 410 -16.73 10.59 4.56
N THR A 411 -15.72 10.78 5.40
CA THR A 411 -15.90 10.72 6.84
C THR A 411 -16.84 11.82 7.33
N ILE A 412 -16.69 13.05 6.83
CA ILE A 412 -17.60 14.16 7.15
C ILE A 412 -19.03 13.83 6.70
N LEU A 413 -19.19 13.36 5.47
CA LEU A 413 -20.49 12.97 4.92
C LEU A 413 -21.18 11.87 5.74
N THR A 414 -20.44 10.80 6.06
CA THR A 414 -20.96 9.65 6.81
C THR A 414 -21.23 9.98 8.27
N CYS A 415 -20.39 10.81 8.88
CA CYS A 415 -20.64 11.36 10.21
C CYS A 415 -21.94 12.15 10.24
N TYR A 416 -22.17 13.01 9.24
CA TYR A 416 -23.39 13.80 9.13
C TYR A 416 -24.63 12.91 8.95
N PHE A 417 -24.61 11.96 8.01
CA PHE A 417 -25.72 11.03 7.84
C PHE A 417 -26.01 10.20 9.09
N GLN A 418 -24.97 9.80 9.83
CA GLN A 418 -25.15 9.08 11.09
C GLN A 418 -25.78 9.97 12.18
N LEU A 419 -25.40 11.24 12.27
CA LEU A 419 -26.00 12.20 13.19
C LEU A 419 -27.47 12.47 12.85
N CYS A 420 -27.81 12.60 11.57
CA CYS A 420 -29.19 12.73 11.12
C CYS A 420 -30.04 11.48 11.39
N ALA A 421 -29.41 10.31 11.44
CA ALA A 421 -30.07 9.04 11.69
C ALA A 421 -30.20 8.70 13.19
N GLU A 422 -29.80 9.61 14.08
CA GLU A 422 -29.89 9.49 15.54
C GLU A 422 -29.17 8.25 16.14
N ASP A 423 -28.15 7.73 15.47
CA ASP A 423 -27.41 6.55 15.91
C ASP A 423 -26.09 6.92 16.59
N TYR A 424 -26.06 6.86 17.93
CA TYR A 424 -24.85 7.12 18.74
C TYR A 424 -23.78 6.02 18.64
N ARG A 425 -24.04 4.87 18.00
CA ARG A 425 -23.09 3.74 17.94
C ARG A 425 -22.07 3.94 16.81
N TRP A 426 -21.22 4.94 16.94
CA TRP A 426 -20.34 5.38 15.84
C TRP A 426 -18.91 4.83 15.90
N TRP A 427 -18.36 4.49 17.07
CA TRP A 427 -16.95 4.11 17.23
C TRP A 427 -16.48 3.02 16.24
N TRP A 428 -17.10 1.84 16.29
CA TRP A 428 -16.77 0.76 15.34
C TRP A 428 -17.26 1.07 13.93
N ARG A 429 -18.38 1.78 13.81
CA ARG A 429 -18.96 2.08 12.50
C ARG A 429 -18.04 2.98 11.67
N SER A 430 -17.48 4.04 12.26
CA SER A 430 -16.51 4.91 11.58
C SER A 430 -15.22 4.17 11.26
N PHE A 431 -14.73 3.35 12.18
CA PHE A 431 -13.54 2.53 11.95
C PHE A 431 -13.74 1.53 10.78
N LEU A 432 -14.84 0.78 10.80
CA LEU A 432 -15.16 -0.19 9.75
C LEU A 432 -15.44 0.49 8.40
N SER A 433 -16.17 1.61 8.38
CA SER A 433 -16.41 2.38 7.16
C SER A 433 -15.12 2.87 6.51
N GLY A 434 -14.15 3.35 7.29
CA GLY A 434 -12.83 3.74 6.74
C GLY A 434 -12.02 2.55 6.23
N GLY A 435 -11.98 1.46 7.01
CA GLY A 435 -11.25 0.25 6.64
C GLY A 435 -11.80 -0.45 5.40
N SER A 436 -13.09 -0.28 5.10
CA SER A 436 -13.78 -0.95 3.99
C SER A 436 -13.12 -0.79 2.61
N THR A 437 -12.41 0.32 2.35
CA THR A 437 -11.63 0.50 1.12
C THR A 437 -10.63 -0.63 0.90
N ALA A 438 -10.07 -1.21 1.97
CA ALA A 438 -9.14 -2.32 1.88
C ALA A 438 -9.81 -3.62 1.35
N ILE A 439 -11.12 -3.79 1.57
CA ILE A 439 -11.89 -4.92 1.02
C ILE A 439 -11.94 -4.81 -0.51
N TYR A 440 -12.14 -3.60 -1.05
CA TYR A 440 -12.09 -3.35 -2.49
C TYR A 440 -10.68 -3.57 -3.06
N VAL A 441 -9.64 -3.16 -2.34
CA VAL A 441 -8.25 -3.46 -2.71
C VAL A 441 -7.99 -4.97 -2.74
N LEU A 442 -8.54 -5.73 -1.79
CA LEU A 442 -8.44 -7.20 -1.79
C LEU A 442 -9.19 -7.82 -2.97
N GLY A 443 -10.40 -7.34 -3.28
CA GLY A 443 -11.15 -7.76 -4.46
C GLY A 443 -10.41 -7.48 -5.77
N TYR A 444 -9.75 -6.31 -5.86
CA TYR A 444 -8.87 -6.00 -6.97
C TYR A 444 -7.66 -6.93 -7.04
N ALA A 445 -7.03 -7.25 -5.90
CA ALA A 445 -5.90 -8.18 -5.87
C ALA A 445 -6.31 -9.57 -6.40
N VAL A 446 -7.48 -10.08 -6.01
CA VAL A 446 -8.01 -11.33 -6.54
C VAL A 446 -8.28 -11.24 -8.05
N ASN A 447 -8.86 -10.12 -8.52
CA ASN A 447 -9.06 -9.90 -9.96
C ASN A 447 -7.72 -9.87 -10.72
N TYR A 448 -6.72 -9.18 -10.18
CA TYR A 448 -5.38 -9.10 -10.77
C TYR A 448 -4.72 -10.48 -10.86
N TYR A 449 -4.85 -11.30 -9.82
CA TYR A 449 -4.35 -12.68 -9.83
C TYR A 449 -5.01 -13.53 -10.93
N LEU A 450 -6.33 -13.42 -11.10
CA LEU A 450 -7.06 -14.26 -12.05
C LEU A 450 -6.85 -13.86 -13.51
N PHE A 451 -6.71 -12.56 -13.80
CA PHE A 451 -6.75 -12.05 -15.18
C PHE A 451 -5.42 -11.47 -15.68
N LYS A 452 -4.47 -11.16 -14.79
CA LYS A 452 -3.21 -10.51 -15.18
C LYS A 452 -1.95 -11.29 -14.84
N THR A 453 -1.96 -12.12 -13.80
CA THR A 453 -0.76 -12.89 -13.44
C THR A 453 -0.73 -14.24 -14.14
N GLN A 454 0.41 -14.58 -14.75
CA GLN A 454 0.70 -15.90 -15.32
C GLN A 454 1.36 -16.83 -14.29
N TYR A 455 0.92 -16.78 -13.03
CA TYR A 455 1.50 -17.63 -12.00
C TYR A 455 0.98 -19.06 -12.12
N GLU A 456 1.89 -19.98 -12.46
CA GLU A 456 1.60 -21.40 -12.42
C GLU A 456 1.86 -21.98 -11.02
N GLY A 457 0.98 -22.87 -10.58
CA GLY A 457 1.12 -23.63 -9.34
C GLY A 457 0.43 -23.04 -8.10
N PHE A 458 -0.02 -23.94 -7.22
CA PHE A 458 -0.74 -23.61 -5.99
C PHE A 458 0.07 -22.72 -5.03
N ILE A 459 1.37 -22.96 -4.94
CA ILE A 459 2.25 -22.28 -3.98
C ILE A 459 2.36 -20.79 -4.31
N SER A 460 2.56 -20.45 -5.59
CA SER A 460 2.65 -19.07 -6.07
C SER A 460 1.36 -18.30 -5.75
N GLY A 461 0.20 -18.93 -5.96
CA GLY A 461 -1.11 -18.38 -5.58
C GLY A 461 -1.29 -18.21 -4.08
N PHE A 462 -0.88 -19.20 -3.28
CA PHE A 462 -0.93 -19.12 -1.82
C PHE A 462 -0.07 -17.98 -1.28
N LEU A 463 1.16 -17.84 -1.78
CA LEU A 463 2.07 -16.76 -1.42
C LEU A 463 1.43 -15.41 -1.77
N TYR A 464 0.99 -15.23 -3.02
CA TYR A 464 0.33 -14.02 -3.49
C TYR A 464 -0.87 -13.62 -2.63
N LEU A 465 -1.81 -14.54 -2.41
CA LEU A 465 -3.05 -14.26 -1.68
C LEU A 465 -2.80 -13.97 -0.20
N THR A 466 -1.90 -14.72 0.45
CA THR A 466 -1.56 -14.51 1.87
C THR A 466 -0.91 -13.14 2.06
N CYS A 467 0.01 -12.80 1.16
CA CYS A 467 0.71 -11.52 1.11
C CYS A 467 -0.23 -10.33 0.93
N THR A 468 -1.07 -10.38 -0.10
CA THR A 468 -2.04 -9.31 -0.42
C THR A 468 -3.12 -9.19 0.66
N THR A 469 -3.55 -10.30 1.26
CA THR A 469 -4.49 -10.29 2.39
C THR A 469 -3.89 -9.63 3.63
N LEU A 470 -2.62 -9.92 3.96
CA LEU A 470 -1.95 -9.26 5.09
C LEU A 470 -1.90 -7.75 4.87
N VAL A 471 -1.52 -7.31 3.67
CA VAL A 471 -1.47 -5.89 3.36
C VAL A 471 -2.84 -5.25 3.44
N SER A 472 -3.86 -5.87 2.86
CA SER A 472 -5.23 -5.36 2.94
C SER A 472 -5.67 -5.24 4.40
N GLY A 473 -5.33 -6.21 5.26
CA GLY A 473 -5.59 -6.14 6.70
C GLY A 473 -4.90 -4.95 7.39
N LEU A 474 -3.63 -4.69 7.08
CA LEU A 474 -2.90 -3.53 7.63
C LEU A 474 -3.48 -2.20 7.12
N LEU A 475 -3.82 -2.14 5.83
CA LEU A 475 -4.49 -0.99 5.22
C LEU A 475 -5.86 -0.75 5.89
N PHE A 476 -6.62 -1.81 6.16
CA PHE A 476 -7.91 -1.72 6.86
C PHE A 476 -7.77 -1.02 8.21
N ILE A 477 -6.75 -1.40 9.00
CA ILE A 477 -6.50 -0.81 10.31
C ILE A 477 -6.08 0.66 10.17
N MET A 478 -5.18 0.98 9.23
CA MET A 478 -4.72 2.35 8.99
C MET A 478 -5.87 3.28 8.55
N LEU A 479 -6.68 2.87 7.58
CA LEU A 479 -7.78 3.70 7.06
C LEU A 479 -8.93 3.80 8.06
N GLY A 480 -9.21 2.73 8.81
CA GLY A 480 -10.21 2.76 9.87
C GLY A 480 -9.84 3.73 10.99
N GLU A 481 -8.55 3.79 11.34
CA GLU A 481 -8.02 4.74 12.29
C GLU A 481 -8.15 6.19 11.83
N LEU A 482 -7.76 6.48 10.58
CA LEU A 482 -7.87 7.81 10.00
C LEU A 482 -9.33 8.30 10.00
N ASN A 483 -10.25 7.46 9.52
CA ASN A 483 -11.69 7.77 9.54
C ASN A 483 -12.17 7.98 10.98
N HIS A 484 -11.77 7.11 11.92
CA HIS A 484 -12.11 7.28 13.33
C HIS A 484 -11.69 8.65 13.87
N ARG A 485 -10.45 9.10 13.63
CA ARG A 485 -9.98 10.42 14.09
C ARG A 485 -10.73 11.58 13.48
N VAL A 486 -10.97 11.55 12.17
CA VAL A 486 -11.76 12.61 11.51
C VAL A 486 -13.17 12.63 12.11
N SER A 487 -13.76 11.46 12.32
CA SER A 487 -15.06 11.27 12.99
C SER A 487 -15.11 11.78 14.43
N VAL A 488 -14.00 11.72 15.17
CA VAL A 488 -13.89 12.31 16.52
C VAL A 488 -13.83 13.84 16.40
N PHE A 489 -12.99 14.34 15.49
CA PHE A 489 -12.80 15.78 15.28
C PHE A 489 -14.08 16.47 14.83
N THR A 490 -14.83 15.89 13.90
CA THR A 490 -16.11 16.43 13.43
C THR A 490 -17.21 16.43 14.50
N ARG A 491 -17.11 15.53 15.50
CA ARG A 491 -18.08 15.41 16.60
C ARG A 491 -17.70 16.20 17.86
N LEU A 492 -16.49 16.75 17.92
CA LEU A 492 -16.04 17.65 18.97
C LEU A 492 -16.14 19.10 18.46
N PRO A 493 -17.33 19.73 18.42
CA PRO A 493 -17.37 21.16 18.20
C PRO A 493 -16.57 21.84 19.32
N SER A 494 -15.60 22.66 18.93
CA SER A 494 -14.92 23.62 19.78
C SER A 494 -15.96 24.39 20.57
N GLN A 495 -16.05 24.17 21.88
CA GLN A 495 -16.73 25.15 22.71
C GLN A 495 -15.95 26.46 22.59
N PRO A 496 -16.62 27.61 22.37
CA PRO A 496 -16.03 28.87 22.79
C PRO A 496 -15.77 28.72 24.29
N SER A 497 -14.52 28.95 24.71
CA SER A 497 -14.19 29.14 26.11
C SER A 497 -15.18 30.15 26.69
N ARG A 498 -16.06 29.68 27.58
CA ARG A 498 -16.86 30.56 28.43
C ARG A 498 -15.96 31.35 29.36
#